data_AF-A0A258JFX2-F1
#
_entry.id   AF-A0A258JFX2-F1
#
_cell.length_a   1.000
_cell.length_b   1.000
_cell.length_c   1.000
_cell.angle_alpha   90.00
_cell.angle_beta   90.00
_cell.angle_gamma   90.00
#
_symmetry.space_group_name_H-M   'P 1'
#
loop_
_entity.id
_entity.type
_entity.pdbx_description
1 polymer ?
#
loop_
_entity_poly.entity_id
_entity_poly.type
_entity_poly.pdbx_seq_one_letter_code
_entity_poly.pdbx_strand_id
1 'polypeptide(L)' 'MLERWCFMKVLSRWYDIEVKFENESIKKEQFNGVLIKDRNIDEILRSIKNSGIIKKYEFKNKILILK' A
#
# COMPACT_ATOMS: atom_id res chain seq x y z
N MET A 1 -10.99 -11.64 17.38
CA MET A 1 -10.29 -10.42 16.91
C MET A 1 -9.52 -10.80 15.65
N LEU A 2 -10.21 -10.88 14.50
CA LEU A 2 -9.54 -11.29 13.25
C LEU A 2 -8.68 -10.12 12.78
N GLU A 3 -7.35 -10.28 12.84
CA GLU A 3 -6.42 -9.46 12.07
C GLU A 3 -6.67 -9.73 10.58
N ARG A 4 -7.69 -9.06 10.01
CA ARG A 4 -7.89 -9.04 8.56
C ARG A 4 -6.61 -8.49 7.94
N TRP A 5 -6.00 -9.29 7.06
CA TRP A 5 -4.75 -8.93 6.39
C TRP A 5 -4.96 -7.66 5.58
N CYS A 6 -4.40 -6.54 6.06
CA CYS A 6 -4.33 -5.33 5.27
C CYS A 6 -3.39 -5.60 4.10
N PHE A 7 -3.86 -5.37 2.88
CA PHE A 7 -3.12 -5.50 1.63
C PHE A 7 -1.72 -4.86 1.66
N MET A 8 -1.57 -3.76 2.41
CA MET A 8 -0.28 -3.09 2.56
C MET A 8 0.77 -3.92 3.31
N LYS A 9 0.36 -4.86 4.19
CA LYS A 9 1.28 -5.85 4.79
C LYS A 9 1.79 -6.88 3.76
N VAL A 10 1.07 -7.09 2.65
CA VAL A 10 1.53 -7.97 1.56
C VAL A 10 2.58 -7.26 0.73
N LEU A 11 2.32 -6.00 0.35
CA LEU A 11 3.27 -5.12 -0.33
C LEU A 11 4.58 -4.98 0.44
N SER A 12 4.50 -4.76 1.76
CA SER A 12 5.65 -4.72 2.66
C SER A 12 6.57 -5.93 2.52
N ARG A 13 5.99 -7.15 2.45
CA ARG A 13 6.75 -8.39 2.32
C ARG A 13 7.29 -8.64 0.91
N TRP A 14 6.56 -8.25 -0.12
CA TRP A 14 6.99 -8.48 -1.50
C TRP A 14 8.20 -7.66 -1.90
N TYR A 15 8.33 -6.46 -1.33
CA TYR A 15 9.36 -5.50 -1.70
C TYR A 15 10.33 -5.16 -0.57
N ASP A 16 10.23 -5.83 0.58
CA ASP A 16 11.07 -5.56 1.76
C ASP A 16 11.01 -4.07 2.17
N ILE A 17 9.79 -3.56 2.41
CA ILE A 17 9.53 -2.16 2.78
C ILE A 17 8.68 -2.05 4.04
N GLU A 18 8.82 -0.94 4.75
CA GLU A 18 7.95 -0.55 5.86
C GLU A 18 6.79 0.31 5.34
N VAL A 19 5.57 0.07 5.83
CA VAL A 19 4.40 0.88 5.46
C VAL A 19 3.86 1.60 6.69
N LYS A 20 3.77 2.94 6.61
CA LYS A 20 3.20 3.83 7.63
C LYS A 20 1.94 4.50 7.10
N PHE A 21 1.01 4.72 8.00
CA PHE A 21 -0.23 5.43 7.74
C PHE A 21 -0.19 6.74 8.52
N GLU A 22 -0.46 7.86 7.85
CA GLU A 22 -0.59 9.15 8.51
C GLU A 22 -1.87 9.21 9.36
N ASN A 23 -2.92 8.47 8.98
CA ASN A 23 -4.18 8.42 9.72
C ASN A 23 -4.80 7.00 9.72
N GLU A 24 -5.42 6.60 10.84
CA GLU A 24 -6.06 5.29 10.99
C GLU A 24 -7.28 5.11 10.07
N SER A 25 -7.86 6.22 9.60
CA SER A 25 -8.96 6.21 8.64
C SER A 25 -8.57 5.56 7.29
N ILE A 26 -7.30 5.70 6.88
CA ILE A 26 -6.74 5.10 5.65
C ILE A 26 -6.64 3.57 5.79
N LYS A 27 -6.45 3.07 7.02
CA LYS A 27 -6.33 1.64 7.31
C LYS A 27 -7.64 0.87 7.07
N LYS A 28 -8.79 1.57 7.05
CA LYS A 28 -10.13 0.98 6.91
C LYS A 28 -10.60 0.84 5.46
N GLU A 29 -9.93 1.46 4.50
CA GLU A 29 -10.27 1.27 3.08
C GLU A 29 -9.87 -0.15 2.63
N GLN A 30 -10.89 -0.95 2.28
CA GLN A 30 -10.70 -2.33 1.84
C GLN A 30 -10.19 -2.36 0.41
N PHE A 31 -8.97 -2.86 0.22
CA PHE A 31 -8.44 -3.15 -1.11
C PHE A 31 -9.12 -4.42 -1.66
N ASN A 32 -9.91 -4.27 -2.72
CA ASN A 32 -10.53 -5.38 -3.48
C ASN A 32 -9.88 -5.56 -4.88
N GLY A 33 -8.66 -5.07 -5.09
CA GLY A 33 -7.95 -5.23 -6.37
C GLY A 33 -7.17 -6.55 -6.44
N VAL A 34 -6.72 -6.91 -7.64
CA VAL A 34 -5.74 -7.99 -7.87
C VAL A 34 -4.42 -7.34 -8.29
N LEU A 35 -3.35 -7.56 -7.51
CA LEU A 35 -1.99 -7.16 -7.92
C LEU A 35 -1.24 -8.35 -8.49
N ILE A 36 -0.53 -8.11 -9.60
CA ILE A 36 0.43 -9.04 -10.19
C ILE A 36 1.83 -8.53 -9.83
N LYS A 37 2.64 -9.35 -9.15
CA LYS A 37 3.97 -9.00 -8.60
C LYS A 37 5.03 -8.67 -9.67
N ASP A 38 4.71 -8.82 -10.95
CA ASP A 38 5.66 -8.73 -12.06
C ASP A 38 6.15 -7.28 -12.38
N ARG A 39 5.84 -6.30 -11.53
CA ARG A 39 6.16 -4.88 -11.77
C ARG A 39 7.00 -4.26 -10.67
N ASN A 40 7.75 -3.22 -11.03
CA ASN A 40 8.46 -2.38 -10.06
C ASN A 40 7.46 -1.75 -9.07
N ILE A 41 7.90 -1.52 -7.84
CA ILE A 41 7.04 -0.95 -6.80
C ILE A 41 6.47 0.42 -7.18
N ASP A 42 7.22 1.26 -7.92
CA ASP A 42 6.72 2.56 -8.36
C ASP A 42 5.48 2.43 -9.26
N GLU A 43 5.50 1.48 -10.20
CA GLU A 43 4.38 1.20 -11.11
C GLU A 43 3.16 0.67 -10.35
N ILE A 44 3.39 -0.17 -9.32
CA ILE A 44 2.32 -0.65 -8.46
C ILE A 44 1.70 0.50 -7.66
N LEU A 45 2.52 1.35 -7.04
CA LEU A 45 2.04 2.49 -6.25
C LEU A 45 1.27 3.50 -7.11
N ARG A 46 1.75 3.77 -8.33
CA ARG A 46 1.02 4.59 -9.33
C ARG A 46 -0.31 3.97 -9.69
N SER A 47 -0.38 2.66 -9.91
CA SER A 47 -1.63 1.96 -10.23
C SER A 47 -2.64 2.04 -9.08
N ILE A 48 -2.19 1.85 -7.84
CA ILE A 48 -3.04 1.97 -6.64
C ILE A 48 -3.56 3.40 -6.49
N LYS A 49 -2.70 4.41 -6.76
CA LYS A 49 -3.10 5.83 -6.75
C LYS A 49 -4.13 6.13 -7.84
N ASN A 50 -3.92 5.66 -9.06
CA ASN A 50 -4.84 5.86 -10.19
C ASN A 50 -6.19 5.15 -9.97
N SER A 51 -6.21 4.05 -9.21
CA SER A 51 -7.44 3.39 -8.80
C SER A 51 -8.23 4.18 -7.75
N GLY A 52 -7.71 5.31 -7.25
CA GLY A 52 -8.35 6.16 -6.24
C GLY A 52 -8.25 5.64 -4.80
N ILE A 53 -7.52 4.54 -4.58
CA ILE A 53 -7.42 3.86 -3.27
C ILE A 53 -6.50 4.62 -2.32
N ILE A 54 -5.44 5.24 -2.86
CA ILE A 54 -4.57 6.14 -2.12
C ILE A 54 -4.58 7.50 -2.80
N LYS A 55 -4.87 8.56 -2.06
CA LYS A 55 -4.84 9.92 -2.61
C LYS A 55 -3.41 10.40 -2.78
N LYS A 56 -2.58 10.17 -1.76
CA LYS A 56 -1.20 10.60 -1.75
C LYS A 56 -0.33 9.57 -1.02
N TYR A 57 0.91 9.46 -1.48
CA TYR A 57 1.92 8.63 -0.84
C TYR A 57 3.30 9.27 -0.99
N GLU A 58 4.20 8.87 -0.11
CA GLU A 58 5.61 9.22 -0.16
C GLU A 58 6.43 7.95 0.04
N PHE A 59 7.41 7.70 -0.82
CA PHE A 59 8.30 6.54 -0.71
C PHE A 59 9.73 7.03 -0.52
N LYS A 60 10.31 6.75 0.64
CA LYS A 60 11.68 7.19 0.99
C LYS A 60 12.36 6.14 1.86
N ASN A 61 13.59 5.77 1.50
CA ASN A 61 14.44 4.88 2.30
C ASN A 61 13.75 3.56 2.72
N LYS A 62 13.07 2.90 1.76
CA LYS A 62 12.23 1.71 1.98
C LYS A 62 11.02 1.92 2.91
N ILE A 63 10.62 3.16 3.17
CA ILE A 63 9.42 3.50 3.95
C ILE A 63 8.39 4.09 2.99
N LEU A 64 7.22 3.45 2.90
CA LEU A 64 6.03 3.95 2.23
C LEU A 64 5.12 4.62 3.25
N ILE A 65 4.94 5.93 3.13
CA ILE A 65 4.03 6.72 3.97
C ILE A 65 2.78 7.04 3.15
N LEU A 66 1.63 6.62 3.65
CA LEU A 66 0.33 6.87 3.04
C LEU A 66 -0.33 8.07 3.70
N LYS A 67 -0.72 9.04 2.87
CA LYS A 67 -1.28 10.34 3.27
C LYS A 67 -2.71 10.50 2.75
#